data_AF-A8DVR9-F1
#
_entry.id   AF-A8DVR9-F1
#
_cell.length_a   1.000
_cell.length_b   1.000
_cell.length_c   1.000
_cell.angle_alpha   90.00
_cell.angle_beta   90.00
_cell.angle_gamma   90.00
#
_symmetry.space_group_name_H-M   'P 1'
#
loop_
_entity.id
_entity.type
_entity.pdbx_description
1 polymer ?
#
loop_
_entity_poly.entity_id
_entity_poly.type
_entity_poly.pdbx_seq_one_letter_code
_entity_poly.pdbx_strand_id
1 'polypeptide(L)'
;MPGQQMSIDADLNMGFIDQAEAQRRRKNIEKEAGFYGAMDGASKFVKGDAIAGIIILLINIIGGLVIGVMQHKLPWAQALKTYSLLTIGDGIVTQVPALIIAVGTGIIVTRSASDGNLSQEVLRQITSFPKTLLLVGAALTGLLFFPGIPALPTLVLIAVVATVAWVVYRNASNSAEDGTAPADAQDAAQPADAAQKGEDDPYASLQVEPIEVHVGSEWAALVSQPGSVLMDRIATFRKQHAQDLGLVLPRVRFKDVARLGQDRYEIHIDGVVCGRGEARADRLLAIHPTGRTDGMPGEPTRDPTYGLPALWIEEHQRAAATVAKFTLVDAPTVFMTHLTEVLRRESATLLTRAEVDRLLNRVRQNQASLVEELIPTVLSVSD
;
A
#
# COMPACT_ATOMS: atom_id res chain seq x y z
N MET A 1 -7.85 9.15 18.43
CA MET A 1 -9.23 9.68 18.51
C MET A 1 -9.30 11.18 18.77
N PRO A 2 -8.81 11.74 19.90
CA PRO A 2 -8.98 13.18 20.19
C PRO A 2 -8.37 14.08 19.10
N GLY A 3 -7.17 13.76 18.62
CA GLY A 3 -6.50 14.53 17.56
C GLY A 3 -7.25 14.58 16.22
N GLN A 4 -7.92 13.48 15.83
CA GLN A 4 -8.69 13.42 14.59
C GLN A 4 -10.05 14.14 14.72
N GLN A 5 -10.63 14.20 15.92
CA GLN A 5 -11.82 15.02 16.17
C GLN A 5 -11.44 16.52 16.15
N MET A 6 -10.31 16.88 16.78
CA MET A 6 -9.80 18.25 16.75
C MET A 6 -9.43 18.73 15.33
N SER A 7 -8.92 17.84 14.46
CA SER A 7 -8.65 18.21 13.07
C SER A 7 -9.93 18.50 12.27
N ILE A 8 -11.01 17.75 12.52
CA ILE A 8 -12.33 18.04 11.92
C ILE A 8 -12.85 19.40 12.41
N ASP A 9 -12.66 19.71 13.69
CA ASP A 9 -13.10 20.97 14.26
C ASP A 9 -12.29 22.15 13.70
N ALA A 10 -10.99 21.96 13.47
CA ALA A 10 -10.14 22.93 12.79
C ALA A 10 -10.58 23.14 11.33
N ASP A 11 -10.82 22.06 10.58
CA ASP A 11 -11.27 22.13 9.18
C ASP A 11 -12.64 22.81 9.05
N LEU A 12 -13.57 22.56 9.98
CA LEU A 12 -14.88 23.20 10.04
C LEU A 12 -14.77 24.70 10.36
N ASN A 13 -13.92 25.06 11.34
CA ASN A 13 -13.70 26.46 11.70
C ASN A 13 -12.95 27.26 10.62
N MET A 14 -12.11 26.59 9.83
CA MET A 14 -11.42 27.17 8.67
C MET A 14 -12.30 27.22 7.41
N GLY A 15 -13.48 26.60 7.43
CA GLY A 15 -14.42 26.58 6.31
C GLY A 15 -14.04 25.63 5.17
N PHE A 16 -13.09 24.72 5.38
CA PHE A 16 -12.70 23.70 4.40
C PHE A 16 -13.75 22.60 4.23
N ILE A 17 -14.57 22.40 5.26
CA ILE A 17 -15.68 21.45 5.28
C ILE A 17 -16.93 22.12 5.88
N ASP A 18 -18.11 21.68 5.44
CA ASP A 18 -19.36 22.15 6.01
C ASP A 18 -19.76 21.35 7.27
N GLN A 19 -20.81 21.80 7.95
CA GLN A 19 -21.32 21.16 9.18
C GLN A 19 -21.73 19.69 8.95
N ALA A 20 -22.25 19.37 7.77
CA ALA A 20 -22.73 18.04 7.43
C ALA A 20 -21.57 17.05 7.20
N GLU A 21 -20.54 17.48 6.48
CA GLU A 21 -19.29 16.78 6.23
C GLU A 21 -18.53 16.55 7.55
N ALA A 22 -18.45 17.56 8.42
CA ALA A 22 -17.84 17.43 9.75
C ALA A 22 -18.57 16.39 10.61
N GLN A 23 -19.91 16.41 10.61
CA GLN A 23 -20.71 15.42 11.35
C GLN A 23 -20.52 14.00 10.80
N ARG A 24 -20.44 13.85 9.46
CA ARG A 24 -20.16 12.56 8.81
C ARG A 24 -18.79 12.02 9.17
N ARG A 25 -17.74 12.86 9.12
CA ARG A 25 -16.37 12.47 9.47
C ARG A 25 -16.24 12.08 10.95
N ARG A 26 -16.87 12.82 11.87
CA ARG A 26 -16.91 12.45 13.29
C ARG A 26 -17.57 11.09 13.50
N LYS A 27 -18.70 10.84 12.83
CA LYS A 27 -19.40 9.54 12.88
C LYS A 27 -18.53 8.39 12.36
N ASN A 28 -17.71 8.62 11.33
CA ASN A 28 -16.79 7.61 10.82
C ASN A 28 -15.66 7.30 11.83
N ILE A 29 -15.07 8.31 12.45
CA ILE A 29 -14.05 8.12 13.51
C ILE A 29 -14.65 7.37 14.70
N GLU A 30 -15.88 7.70 15.09
CA GLU A 30 -16.58 7.00 16.17
C GLU A 30 -16.82 5.53 15.85
N LYS A 31 -17.23 5.21 14.61
CA LYS A 31 -17.38 3.83 14.12
C LYS A 31 -16.04 3.08 14.10
N GLU A 32 -14.98 3.72 13.61
CA GLU A 32 -13.64 3.15 13.55
C GLU A 32 -13.12 2.84 14.96
N ALA A 33 -13.25 3.79 15.88
CA ALA A 33 -12.89 3.60 17.26
C ALA A 33 -13.73 2.53 17.98
N GLY A 34 -15.03 2.50 17.72
CA GLY A 34 -15.93 1.46 18.23
C GLY A 34 -15.53 0.08 17.70
N PHE A 35 -15.15 -0.02 16.43
CA PHE A 35 -14.67 -1.26 15.83
C PHE A 35 -13.36 -1.74 16.45
N TYR A 36 -12.35 -0.87 16.56
CA TYR A 36 -11.05 -1.24 17.15
C TYR A 36 -11.13 -1.50 18.66
N GLY A 37 -11.96 -0.75 19.39
CA GLY A 37 -12.23 -1.01 20.81
C GLY A 37 -12.94 -2.34 21.03
N ALA A 38 -13.95 -2.65 20.21
CA ALA A 38 -14.63 -3.94 20.24
C ALA A 38 -13.71 -5.09 19.80
N MET A 39 -12.83 -4.88 18.81
CA MET A 39 -11.90 -5.90 18.32
C MET A 39 -10.78 -6.21 19.31
N ASP A 40 -10.21 -5.24 20.02
CA ASP A 40 -9.17 -5.50 21.03
C ASP A 40 -9.74 -6.33 22.20
N GLY A 41 -10.95 -5.98 22.65
CA GLY A 41 -11.69 -6.76 23.63
C GLY A 41 -11.98 -8.16 23.12
N ALA A 42 -12.68 -8.28 21.99
CA ALA A 42 -13.07 -9.57 21.41
C ALA A 42 -11.86 -10.48 21.14
N SER A 43 -10.75 -9.95 20.63
CA SER A 43 -9.54 -10.74 20.34
C SER A 43 -8.88 -11.30 21.61
N LYS A 44 -8.85 -10.53 22.70
CA LYS A 44 -8.35 -11.00 24.00
C LYS A 44 -9.26 -12.08 24.61
N PHE A 45 -10.58 -11.91 24.53
CA PHE A 45 -11.55 -12.90 25.03
C PHE A 45 -11.56 -14.18 24.20
N VAL A 46 -11.55 -14.09 22.87
CA VAL A 46 -11.52 -15.24 21.95
C VAL A 46 -10.23 -16.04 22.12
N LYS A 47 -9.08 -15.37 22.29
CA LYS A 47 -7.81 -16.05 22.57
C LYS A 47 -7.86 -16.78 23.92
N GLY A 48 -8.45 -16.18 24.95
CA GLY A 48 -8.64 -16.80 26.26
C GLY A 48 -9.57 -18.02 26.22
N ASP A 49 -10.70 -17.90 25.51
CA ASP A 49 -11.68 -18.99 25.34
C ASP A 49 -11.08 -20.17 24.56
N ALA A 50 -10.34 -19.89 23.49
CA ALA A 50 -9.66 -20.93 22.72
C ALA A 50 -8.61 -21.70 23.56
N ILE A 51 -7.83 -20.99 24.39
CA ILE A 51 -6.86 -21.62 25.29
C ILE A 51 -7.58 -22.47 26.35
N ALA A 52 -8.63 -21.95 26.96
CA ALA A 52 -9.42 -22.69 27.95
C ALA A 52 -10.07 -23.95 27.34
N GLY A 53 -10.63 -23.85 26.13
CA GLY A 53 -11.20 -24.97 25.39
C GLY A 53 -10.18 -26.08 25.11
N ILE A 54 -8.96 -25.72 24.70
CA ILE A 54 -7.87 -26.68 24.48
C ILE A 54 -7.48 -27.38 25.80
N ILE A 55 -7.40 -26.62 26.91
CA ILE A 55 -7.08 -27.19 28.22
C ILE A 55 -8.17 -28.17 28.67
N ILE A 56 -9.45 -27.79 28.55
CA ILE A 56 -10.59 -28.65 28.91
C ILE A 56 -10.58 -29.93 28.06
N LEU A 57 -10.33 -29.82 26.76
CA LEU A 57 -10.20 -30.97 25.86
C LEU A 57 -9.10 -31.94 26.33
N LEU A 58 -7.91 -31.42 26.65
CA LEU A 58 -6.81 -32.25 27.14
C LEU A 58 -7.14 -32.92 28.48
N ILE A 59 -7.76 -32.19 29.41
CA ILE A 59 -8.17 -32.72 30.71
C ILE A 59 -9.21 -33.84 30.53
N ASN A 60 -10.20 -33.64 29.66
CA ASN A 60 -11.25 -34.63 29.43
C ASN A 60 -10.72 -35.89 28.74
N ILE A 61 -9.79 -35.75 27.77
CA ILE A 61 -9.16 -36.89 27.11
C ILE A 61 -8.26 -37.66 28.09
N ILE A 62 -7.35 -36.98 28.80
CA ILE A 62 -6.40 -37.61 29.71
C ILE A 62 -7.11 -38.19 30.94
N GLY A 63 -7.96 -37.39 31.59
CA GLY A 63 -8.75 -37.80 32.74
C GLY A 63 -9.71 -38.93 32.42
N GLY A 64 -10.41 -38.84 31.28
CA GLY A 64 -11.27 -39.90 30.78
C GLY A 64 -10.51 -41.20 30.50
N LEU A 65 -9.32 -41.12 29.91
CA LEU A 65 -8.46 -42.29 29.68
C LEU A 65 -8.02 -42.93 31.01
N VAL A 66 -7.55 -42.13 31.98
CA VAL A 66 -7.11 -42.61 33.30
C VAL A 66 -8.27 -43.28 34.04
N ILE A 67 -9.43 -42.65 34.13
CA ILE A 67 -10.63 -43.21 34.79
C ILE A 67 -11.13 -44.45 34.04
N GLY A 68 -11.15 -44.41 32.71
CA GLY A 68 -11.56 -45.53 31.85
C GLY A 68 -10.72 -46.79 32.05
N VAL A 69 -9.40 -46.65 32.13
CA VAL A 69 -8.48 -47.78 32.30
C VAL A 69 -8.38 -48.21 33.76
N MET A 70 -8.23 -47.28 34.71
CA MET A 70 -7.96 -47.63 36.11
C MET A 70 -9.23 -47.99 36.90
N GLN A 71 -10.33 -47.26 36.71
CA GLN A 71 -11.57 -47.48 37.48
C GLN A 71 -12.53 -48.40 36.75
N HIS A 72 -12.79 -48.15 35.46
CA HIS A 72 -13.73 -48.95 34.66
C HIS A 72 -13.10 -50.20 34.02
N LYS A 73 -11.79 -50.42 34.20
CA LYS A 73 -11.03 -51.57 33.67
C LYS A 73 -11.21 -51.80 32.16
N LEU A 74 -11.42 -50.73 31.40
CA LEU A 74 -11.54 -50.80 29.95
C LEU A 74 -10.16 -51.03 29.31
N PRO A 75 -10.08 -51.81 28.22
CA PRO A 75 -8.88 -51.89 27.40
C PRO A 75 -8.46 -50.49 26.91
N TRP A 76 -7.15 -50.21 26.94
CA TRP A 76 -6.59 -48.89 26.61
C TRP A 76 -7.10 -48.32 25.27
N ALA A 77 -7.13 -49.12 24.22
CA ALA A 77 -7.62 -48.71 22.90
C ALA A 77 -9.12 -48.36 22.91
N GLN A 78 -9.92 -49.06 23.72
CA GLN A 78 -11.35 -48.82 23.83
C GLN A 78 -11.64 -47.58 24.67
N ALA A 79 -10.90 -47.37 25.76
CA ALA A 79 -10.97 -46.15 26.56
C ALA A 79 -10.59 -44.92 25.74
N LEU A 80 -9.51 -44.99 24.96
CA LEU A 80 -9.07 -43.89 24.10
C LEU A 80 -10.16 -43.50 23.10
N LYS A 81 -10.76 -44.47 22.40
CA LYS A 81 -11.83 -44.22 21.41
C LYS A 81 -13.07 -43.60 22.04
N THR A 82 -13.54 -44.17 23.16
CA THR A 82 -14.77 -43.73 23.82
C THR A 82 -14.63 -42.31 24.39
N TYR A 83 -13.58 -42.05 25.19
CA TYR A 83 -13.42 -40.75 25.84
C TYR A 83 -12.99 -39.65 24.87
N SER A 84 -12.24 -39.97 23.80
CA SER A 84 -11.97 -39.00 22.73
C SER A 84 -13.25 -38.62 21.98
N LEU A 85 -14.10 -39.60 21.63
CA LEU A 85 -15.35 -39.32 20.92
C LEU A 85 -16.33 -38.52 21.78
N LEU A 86 -16.45 -38.86 23.07
CA LEU A 86 -17.27 -38.10 24.02
C LEU A 86 -16.77 -36.66 24.20
N THR A 87 -15.45 -36.47 24.30
CA THR A 87 -14.86 -35.13 24.47
C THR A 87 -15.03 -34.26 23.22
N ILE A 88 -14.84 -34.83 22.03
CA ILE A 88 -15.08 -34.11 20.77
C ILE A 88 -16.56 -33.77 20.63
N GLY A 89 -17.45 -34.70 20.99
CA GLY A 89 -18.89 -34.48 21.00
C GLY A 89 -19.30 -33.34 21.93
N ASP A 90 -18.81 -33.33 23.17
CA ASP A 90 -19.04 -32.26 24.15
C ASP A 90 -18.53 -30.91 23.65
N GLY A 91 -17.32 -30.89 23.05
CA GLY A 91 -16.77 -29.69 22.41
C GLY A 91 -17.66 -29.13 21.30
N ILE A 92 -18.19 -29.98 20.42
CA ILE A 92 -19.10 -29.55 19.34
C ILE A 92 -20.43 -29.05 19.90
N VAL A 93 -21.01 -29.75 20.88
CA VAL A 93 -22.31 -29.40 21.49
C VAL A 93 -22.24 -28.07 22.26
N THR A 94 -21.09 -27.73 22.84
CA THR A 94 -20.90 -26.49 23.59
C THR A 94 -20.47 -25.32 22.69
N GLN A 95 -19.55 -25.55 21.75
CA GLN A 95 -18.96 -24.47 20.93
C GLN A 95 -19.89 -23.99 19.80
N VAL A 96 -20.62 -24.89 19.13
CA VAL A 96 -21.47 -24.48 18.00
C VAL A 96 -22.57 -23.50 18.44
N PRO A 97 -23.34 -23.76 19.53
CA PRO A 97 -24.32 -22.79 20.03
C PRO A 97 -23.67 -21.51 20.55
N ALA A 98 -22.55 -21.61 21.26
CA ALA A 98 -21.82 -20.44 21.77
C ALA A 98 -21.41 -19.50 20.64
N LEU A 99 -20.88 -20.04 19.53
CA LEU A 99 -20.52 -19.26 18.34
C LEU A 99 -21.74 -18.57 17.73
N ILE A 100 -22.87 -19.27 17.58
CA ILE A 100 -24.11 -18.70 17.05
C ILE A 100 -24.62 -17.56 17.94
N ILE A 101 -24.60 -17.75 19.26
CA ILE A 101 -25.02 -16.72 20.22
C ILE A 101 -24.06 -15.53 20.17
N ALA A 102 -22.74 -15.75 20.11
CA ALA A 102 -21.74 -14.69 20.04
C ALA A 102 -21.88 -13.87 18.75
N VAL A 103 -22.02 -14.53 17.60
CA VAL A 103 -22.23 -13.88 16.31
C VAL A 103 -23.56 -13.12 16.29
N GLY A 104 -24.64 -13.73 16.77
CA GLY A 104 -25.96 -13.09 16.87
C GLY A 104 -25.93 -11.85 17.79
N THR A 105 -25.29 -11.96 18.94
CA THR A 105 -25.11 -10.84 19.88
C THR A 105 -24.25 -9.75 19.28
N GLY A 106 -23.15 -10.09 18.61
CA GLY A 106 -22.29 -9.13 17.92
C GLY A 106 -23.04 -8.38 16.82
N ILE A 107 -23.88 -9.06 16.04
CA ILE A 107 -24.76 -8.47 15.02
C ILE A 107 -25.81 -7.54 15.66
N ILE A 108 -26.42 -7.92 16.79
CA ILE A 108 -27.41 -7.10 17.50
C ILE A 108 -26.77 -5.84 18.09
N VAL A 109 -25.57 -5.95 18.67
CA VAL A 109 -24.85 -4.82 19.30
C VAL A 109 -24.30 -3.86 18.24
N THR A 110 -23.77 -4.35 17.12
CA THR A 110 -23.28 -3.48 16.03
C THR A 110 -24.40 -2.76 15.29
N ARG A 111 -25.63 -3.27 15.32
CA ARG A 111 -26.82 -2.61 14.76
C ARG A 111 -27.11 -1.25 15.38
N SER A 112 -26.80 -1.02 16.67
CA SER A 112 -27.08 0.28 17.31
C SER A 112 -26.16 1.41 16.82
N ALA A 113 -25.10 1.09 16.06
CA ALA A 113 -24.10 2.06 15.58
C ALA A 113 -24.21 2.38 14.06
N SER A 114 -25.12 1.75 13.31
CA SER A 114 -25.26 1.94 11.86
C SER A 114 -26.68 2.27 11.42
N ASP A 115 -26.86 3.27 10.56
CA ASP A 115 -28.18 3.70 10.04
C ASP A 115 -28.71 2.83 8.87
N GLY A 116 -27.97 1.78 8.48
CA GLY A 116 -28.28 0.95 7.31
C GLY A 116 -29.09 -0.31 7.62
N ASN A 117 -29.76 -0.86 6.59
CA ASN A 117 -30.39 -2.18 6.68
C ASN A 117 -29.31 -3.28 6.75
N LEU A 118 -29.04 -3.76 7.96
CA LEU A 118 -28.06 -4.82 8.25
C LEU A 118 -28.18 -6.04 7.33
N SER A 119 -29.41 -6.43 6.95
CA SER A 119 -29.64 -7.55 6.03
C SER A 119 -29.01 -7.33 4.66
N GLN A 120 -29.06 -6.10 4.13
CA GLN A 120 -28.45 -5.76 2.84
C GLN A 120 -26.92 -5.68 2.95
N GLU A 121 -26.39 -5.16 4.05
CA GLU A 121 -24.94 -5.03 4.25
C GLU A 121 -24.26 -6.39 4.45
N VAL A 122 -24.85 -7.28 5.24
CA VAL A 122 -24.35 -8.66 5.43
C VAL A 122 -24.38 -9.40 4.09
N LEU A 123 -25.48 -9.27 3.33
CA LEU A 123 -25.56 -9.89 2.00
C LEU A 123 -24.47 -9.32 1.07
N ARG A 124 -24.29 -7.99 1.05
CA ARG A 124 -23.26 -7.30 0.26
C ARG A 124 -21.86 -7.82 0.57
N GLN A 125 -21.49 -7.93 1.85
CA GLN A 125 -20.17 -8.39 2.28
C GLN A 125 -19.90 -9.86 1.96
N ILE A 126 -20.91 -10.74 2.10
CA ILE A 126 -20.78 -12.14 1.72
C ILE A 126 -20.57 -12.26 0.20
N THR A 127 -21.27 -11.42 -0.58
CA THR A 127 -21.19 -11.43 -2.05
C THR A 127 -19.98 -10.69 -2.63
N SER A 128 -19.28 -9.85 -1.86
CA SER A 128 -18.19 -9.01 -2.38
C SER A 128 -16.86 -9.75 -2.61
N PHE A 129 -16.72 -10.98 -2.12
CA PHE A 129 -15.50 -11.78 -2.22
C PHE A 129 -15.74 -13.12 -2.96
N PRO A 130 -15.93 -13.09 -4.29
CA PRO A 130 -16.30 -14.28 -5.08
C PRO A 130 -15.25 -15.39 -5.05
N LYS A 131 -13.96 -15.05 -4.90
CA LYS A 131 -12.86 -16.02 -4.77
C LYS A 131 -12.97 -16.85 -3.49
N THR A 132 -13.41 -16.24 -2.39
CA THR A 132 -13.62 -16.93 -1.11
C THR A 132 -14.77 -17.93 -1.21
N LEU A 133 -15.85 -17.58 -1.93
CA LEU A 133 -16.97 -18.51 -2.18
C LEU A 133 -16.52 -19.75 -2.98
N LEU A 134 -15.66 -19.57 -3.99
CA LEU A 134 -15.09 -20.70 -4.75
C LEU A 134 -14.19 -21.59 -3.88
N LEU A 135 -13.34 -21.00 -3.04
CA LEU A 135 -12.48 -21.74 -2.11
C LEU A 135 -13.31 -22.59 -1.15
N VAL A 136 -14.38 -22.01 -0.59
CA VAL A 136 -15.31 -22.72 0.31
C VAL A 136 -16.03 -23.85 -0.44
N GLY A 137 -16.51 -23.60 -1.67
CA GLY A 137 -17.13 -24.63 -2.50
C GLY A 137 -16.17 -25.80 -2.82
N ALA A 138 -14.92 -25.48 -3.15
CA ALA A 138 -13.88 -26.49 -3.40
C ALA A 138 -13.55 -27.30 -2.14
N ALA A 139 -13.45 -26.64 -0.98
CA ALA A 139 -13.23 -27.30 0.30
C ALA A 139 -14.38 -28.23 0.67
N LEU A 140 -15.64 -27.80 0.51
CA LEU A 140 -16.83 -28.62 0.75
C LEU A 140 -16.90 -29.82 -0.21
N THR A 141 -16.50 -29.64 -1.46
CA THR A 141 -16.42 -30.73 -2.43
C THR A 141 -15.33 -31.73 -2.05
N GLY A 142 -14.16 -31.24 -1.63
CA GLY A 142 -13.08 -32.06 -1.06
C GLY A 142 -13.53 -32.86 0.16
N LEU A 143 -14.35 -32.24 1.02
CA LEU A 143 -14.93 -32.86 2.21
C LEU A 143 -15.85 -34.05 1.87
N LEU A 144 -16.51 -34.05 0.71
CA LEU A 144 -17.36 -35.15 0.26
C LEU A 144 -16.57 -36.46 0.00
N PHE A 145 -15.26 -36.35 -0.28
CA PHE A 145 -14.39 -37.51 -0.50
C PHE A 145 -13.94 -38.18 0.81
N PHE A 146 -14.19 -37.56 1.97
CA PHE A 146 -13.87 -38.15 3.26
C PHE A 146 -14.94 -39.17 3.69
N PRO A 147 -14.56 -40.43 3.99
CA PRO A 147 -15.50 -41.45 4.45
C PRO A 147 -16.06 -41.07 5.83
N GLY A 148 -17.38 -41.15 5.99
CA GLY A 148 -18.08 -40.87 7.25
C GLY A 148 -18.79 -39.51 7.31
N ILE A 149 -18.69 -38.69 6.26
CA ILE A 149 -19.40 -37.41 6.19
C ILE A 149 -20.79 -37.61 5.57
N PRO A 150 -21.86 -37.03 6.16
CA PRO A 150 -23.20 -37.17 5.63
C PRO A 150 -23.29 -36.46 4.26
N ALA A 151 -23.38 -37.22 3.18
CA ALA A 151 -23.31 -36.69 1.82
C ALA A 151 -24.47 -35.74 1.49
N LEU A 152 -25.67 -36.02 2.00
CA LEU A 152 -26.89 -35.27 1.65
C LEU A 152 -26.86 -33.81 2.18
N PRO A 153 -26.55 -33.54 3.46
CA PRO A 153 -26.34 -32.17 3.94
C PRO A 153 -25.20 -31.42 3.24
N THR A 154 -24.09 -32.10 2.97
CA THR A 154 -22.92 -31.48 2.30
C THR A 154 -23.25 -31.09 0.86
N LEU A 155 -23.97 -31.95 0.13
CA LEU A 155 -24.43 -31.64 -1.23
C LEU A 155 -25.39 -30.45 -1.28
N VAL A 156 -26.31 -30.34 -0.32
CA VAL A 156 -27.20 -29.17 -0.21
C VAL A 156 -26.39 -27.89 0.02
N LEU A 157 -25.39 -27.93 0.90
CA LEU A 157 -24.54 -26.78 1.18
C LEU A 157 -23.70 -26.37 -0.04
N ILE A 158 -23.12 -27.34 -0.76
CA ILE A 158 -22.40 -27.11 -2.01
C ILE A 158 -23.33 -26.45 -3.03
N ALA A 159 -24.56 -26.94 -3.19
CA ALA A 159 -25.53 -26.38 -4.13
C ALA A 159 -25.88 -24.92 -3.78
N VAL A 160 -26.06 -24.59 -2.51
CA VAL A 160 -26.32 -23.22 -2.05
C VAL A 160 -25.13 -22.31 -2.35
N VAL A 161 -23.91 -22.71 -1.96
CA VAL A 161 -22.70 -21.91 -2.19
C VAL A 161 -22.44 -21.72 -3.68
N ALA A 162 -22.62 -22.77 -4.49
CA ALA A 162 -22.48 -22.70 -5.95
C ALA A 162 -23.53 -21.77 -6.58
N THR A 163 -24.78 -21.80 -6.11
CA THR A 163 -25.84 -20.91 -6.59
C THR A 163 -25.52 -19.45 -6.27
N VAL A 164 -25.10 -19.16 -5.04
CA VAL A 164 -24.70 -17.80 -4.61
C VAL A 164 -23.50 -17.33 -5.42
N ALA A 165 -22.45 -18.14 -5.57
CA ALA A 165 -21.29 -17.81 -6.38
C ALA A 165 -21.69 -17.53 -7.84
N TRP A 166 -22.56 -18.36 -8.42
CA TRP A 166 -23.05 -18.17 -9.78
C TRP A 166 -23.81 -16.85 -9.97
N VAL A 167 -24.69 -16.47 -9.04
CA VAL A 167 -25.40 -15.18 -9.08
C VAL A 167 -24.42 -14.01 -8.97
N VAL A 168 -23.43 -14.09 -8.08
CA VAL A 168 -22.40 -13.04 -7.90
C VAL A 168 -21.55 -12.89 -9.17
N TYR A 169 -21.07 -14.00 -9.74
CA TYR A 169 -20.30 -13.97 -10.98
C TYR A 169 -21.11 -13.48 -12.18
N ARG A 170 -22.41 -13.82 -12.24
CA ARG A 170 -23.31 -13.33 -13.29
C ARG A 170 -23.59 -11.84 -13.18
N ASN A 171 -23.77 -11.31 -11.97
CA ASN A 171 -23.97 -9.87 -11.75
C ASN A 171 -22.68 -9.07 -11.99
N ALA A 172 -21.52 -9.65 -11.68
CA ALA A 172 -20.22 -9.10 -12.07
C ALA A 172 -20.04 -9.12 -13.61
N SER A 173 -20.50 -10.17 -14.29
CA SER A 173 -20.44 -10.29 -15.75
C SER A 173 -21.40 -9.35 -16.49
N ASN A 174 -22.57 -9.04 -15.93
CA ASN A 174 -23.45 -7.99 -16.46
C ASN A 174 -22.87 -6.58 -16.25
N SER A 175 -21.87 -6.43 -15.37
CA SER A 175 -21.06 -5.22 -15.25
C SER A 175 -19.78 -5.30 -16.12
N ALA A 176 -19.52 -6.44 -16.76
CA ALA A 176 -18.31 -6.73 -17.54
C ALA A 176 -18.47 -6.53 -19.05
N GLU A 177 -19.55 -5.90 -19.52
CA GLU A 177 -19.49 -5.10 -20.76
C GLU A 177 -18.66 -3.81 -20.55
N ASP A 178 -18.39 -3.43 -19.30
CA ASP A 178 -17.25 -2.57 -18.94
C ASP A 178 -16.13 -3.44 -18.37
N GLY A 179 -15.20 -3.79 -19.24
CA GLY A 179 -14.17 -4.79 -18.98
C GLY A 179 -13.39 -4.58 -17.69
N THR A 180 -13.36 -5.63 -16.85
CA THR A 180 -12.24 -5.97 -15.96
C THR A 180 -12.44 -7.39 -15.41
N ALA A 181 -11.57 -8.31 -15.82
CA ALA A 181 -11.46 -9.66 -15.26
C ALA A 181 -10.36 -9.68 -14.17
N PRO A 182 -10.49 -10.43 -13.04
CA PRO A 182 -9.52 -10.39 -11.96
C PRO A 182 -8.60 -11.63 -11.89
N ALA A 183 -7.28 -11.41 -11.92
CA ALA A 183 -6.24 -12.36 -11.48
C ALA A 183 -5.37 -11.67 -10.41
N ASP A 184 -5.58 -11.99 -9.13
CA ASP A 184 -4.56 -12.50 -8.19
C ASP A 184 -3.09 -12.24 -8.54
N ALA A 185 -2.55 -11.18 -7.94
CA ALA A 185 -1.22 -11.20 -7.31
C ALA A 185 -1.19 -10.11 -6.23
N GLN A 186 -0.94 -10.53 -4.98
CA GLN A 186 -0.48 -9.68 -3.89
C GLN A 186 0.90 -9.09 -4.22
N ASP A 187 1.19 -7.96 -3.58
CA ASP A 187 2.44 -7.18 -3.62
C ASP A 187 2.73 -6.33 -4.87
N ALA A 188 2.00 -5.21 -4.96
CA ALA A 188 2.58 -3.87 -5.03
C ALA A 188 1.43 -2.87 -5.16
N ALA A 189 1.05 -2.20 -4.07
CA ALA A 189 0.17 -1.03 -4.16
C ALA A 189 0.94 0.12 -4.81
N GLN A 190 0.88 0.11 -6.12
CA GLN A 190 1.49 1.00 -7.06
C GLN A 190 0.32 1.55 -7.88
N PRO A 191 -0.24 2.75 -7.59
CA PRO A 191 -1.24 3.32 -8.46
C PRO A 191 -0.50 3.85 -9.70
N ALA A 192 -0.31 2.97 -10.66
CA ALA A 192 0.14 3.28 -12.00
C ALA A 192 -0.81 2.60 -12.98
N ASP A 193 -2.12 2.91 -12.88
CA ASP A 193 -3.04 2.75 -14.01
C ASP A 193 -4.35 3.56 -13.86
N ALA A 194 -4.24 4.83 -13.46
CA ALA A 194 -5.37 5.78 -13.51
C ALA A 194 -5.24 6.77 -14.67
N ALA A 195 -4.49 6.42 -15.72
CA ALA A 195 -4.22 7.33 -16.84
C ALA A 195 -5.21 7.20 -18.01
N GLN A 196 -6.22 6.33 -17.95
CA GLN A 196 -7.08 6.09 -19.13
C GLN A 196 -8.59 5.87 -18.87
N LYS A 197 -9.11 6.19 -17.68
CA LYS A 197 -10.57 6.20 -17.41
C LYS A 197 -11.05 7.44 -16.64
N GLY A 198 -10.33 8.56 -16.73
CA GLY A 198 -10.63 9.80 -16.00
C GLY A 198 -10.68 11.05 -16.88
N GLU A 199 -11.11 10.94 -18.13
CA GLU A 199 -11.17 12.12 -19.03
C GLU A 199 -12.31 13.11 -18.67
N ASP A 200 -13.23 12.77 -17.76
CA ASP A 200 -14.39 13.62 -17.41
C ASP A 200 -14.48 14.03 -15.92
N ASP A 201 -13.45 13.80 -15.09
CA ASP A 201 -13.39 14.38 -13.73
C ASP A 201 -12.45 15.60 -13.73
N PRO A 202 -12.98 16.84 -13.67
CA PRO A 202 -12.16 18.05 -13.59
C PRO A 202 -11.17 18.05 -12.42
N TYR A 203 -11.47 17.34 -11.33
CA TYR A 203 -10.57 17.26 -10.17
C TYR A 203 -9.34 16.38 -10.41
N ALA A 204 -9.41 15.41 -11.33
CA ALA A 204 -8.24 14.62 -11.71
C ALA A 204 -7.18 15.49 -12.42
N SER A 205 -7.62 16.53 -13.15
CA SER A 205 -6.72 17.50 -13.80
C SER A 205 -6.02 18.46 -12.83
N LEU A 206 -6.49 18.54 -11.57
CA LEU A 206 -5.91 19.39 -10.53
C LEU A 206 -4.82 18.68 -9.71
N GLN A 207 -4.58 17.37 -9.94
CA GLN A 207 -3.54 16.65 -9.20
C GLN A 207 -2.16 17.12 -9.66
N VAL A 208 -1.43 17.72 -8.72
CA VAL A 208 -0.03 18.12 -8.90
C VAL A 208 0.86 17.01 -8.38
N GLU A 209 1.77 16.54 -9.20
CA GLU A 209 2.70 15.49 -8.79
C GLU A 209 3.90 16.11 -8.05
N PRO A 210 4.40 15.47 -6.97
CA PRO A 210 5.45 16.07 -6.15
C PRO A 210 6.76 16.32 -6.90
N ILE A 211 7.09 15.46 -7.88
CA ILE A 211 8.28 15.62 -8.72
C ILE A 211 7.88 15.35 -10.16
N GLU A 212 7.94 16.40 -10.98
CA GLU A 212 7.74 16.33 -12.43
C GLU A 212 8.99 16.81 -13.16
N VAL A 213 9.37 16.13 -14.23
CA VAL A 213 10.42 16.58 -15.14
C VAL A 213 9.81 16.75 -16.51
N HIS A 214 9.77 17.99 -16.97
CA HIS A 214 9.35 18.32 -18.32
C HIS A 214 10.55 18.20 -19.23
N VAL A 215 10.41 17.45 -20.31
CA VAL A 215 11.48 17.19 -21.26
C VAL A 215 11.06 17.61 -22.66
N GLY A 216 12.04 18.03 -23.47
CA GLY A 216 11.86 18.20 -24.90
C GLY A 216 11.74 16.86 -25.64
N SER A 217 11.33 16.93 -26.91
CA SER A 217 10.99 15.76 -27.73
C SER A 217 12.13 14.74 -27.91
N GLU A 218 13.39 15.18 -27.97
CA GLU A 218 14.56 14.29 -28.11
C GLU A 218 14.80 13.44 -26.84
N TRP A 219 14.42 13.99 -25.69
CA TRP A 219 14.57 13.32 -24.39
C TRP A 219 13.43 12.37 -24.08
N ALA A 220 12.23 12.62 -24.61
CA ALA A 220 11.06 11.79 -24.37
C ALA A 220 11.34 10.30 -24.66
N ALA A 221 12.00 9.98 -25.77
CA ALA A 221 12.34 8.60 -26.13
C ALA A 221 13.34 7.93 -25.16
N LEU A 222 14.31 8.68 -24.62
CA LEU A 222 15.33 8.17 -23.68
C LEU A 222 14.75 7.90 -22.28
N VAL A 223 13.67 8.60 -21.95
CA VAL A 223 13.10 8.65 -20.61
C VAL A 223 11.84 7.80 -20.49
N SER A 224 11.00 7.73 -21.53
CA SER A 224 9.69 7.06 -21.48
C SER A 224 9.76 5.54 -21.60
N GLN A 225 10.92 4.93 -21.85
CA GLN A 225 11.06 3.47 -21.92
C GLN A 225 11.14 2.85 -20.51
N PRO A 226 10.20 1.96 -20.13
CA PRO A 226 10.30 1.22 -18.88
C PRO A 226 11.58 0.37 -18.87
N GLY A 227 12.38 0.48 -17.80
CA GLY A 227 13.68 -0.21 -17.70
C GLY A 227 14.83 0.49 -18.41
N SER A 228 14.72 1.78 -18.73
CA SER A 228 15.86 2.54 -19.22
C SER A 228 16.95 2.68 -18.15
N VAL A 229 18.21 2.76 -18.59
CA VAL A 229 19.38 2.97 -17.71
C VAL A 229 19.21 4.21 -16.82
N LEU A 230 18.50 5.23 -17.32
CA LEU A 230 18.22 6.45 -16.57
C LEU A 230 17.28 6.17 -15.39
N MET A 231 16.20 5.43 -15.61
CA MET A 231 15.24 5.07 -14.57
C MET A 231 15.88 4.22 -13.47
N ASP A 232 16.76 3.29 -13.85
CA ASP A 232 17.52 2.47 -12.89
C ASP A 232 18.47 3.33 -12.04
N ARG A 233 19.12 4.34 -12.65
CA ARG A 233 19.95 5.31 -11.93
C ARG A 233 19.12 6.16 -10.97
N ILE A 234 17.92 6.60 -11.37
CA ILE A 234 17.00 7.33 -10.48
C ILE A 234 16.55 6.45 -9.32
N ALA A 235 16.20 5.18 -9.57
CA ALA A 235 15.82 4.25 -8.52
C ALA A 235 16.96 3.98 -7.53
N THR A 236 18.19 3.85 -8.04
CA THR A 236 19.41 3.71 -7.22
C THR A 236 19.66 4.95 -6.38
N PHE A 237 19.57 6.15 -6.97
CA PHE A 237 19.69 7.41 -6.24
C PHE A 237 18.63 7.53 -5.14
N ARG A 238 17.36 7.20 -5.41
CA ARG A 238 16.29 7.25 -4.40
C ARG A 238 16.59 6.34 -3.20
N LYS A 239 17.15 5.15 -3.43
CA LYS A 239 17.59 4.25 -2.34
C LYS A 239 18.75 4.86 -1.56
N GLN A 240 19.76 5.40 -2.25
CA GLN A 240 20.92 6.03 -1.61
C GLN A 240 20.50 7.24 -0.77
N HIS A 241 19.65 8.12 -1.32
CA HIS A 241 19.10 9.28 -0.63
C HIS A 241 18.34 8.90 0.65
N ALA A 242 17.55 7.81 0.60
CA ALA A 242 16.85 7.32 1.78
C ALA A 242 17.81 6.78 2.86
N GLN A 243 18.95 6.20 2.47
CA GLN A 243 19.98 5.74 3.41
C GLN A 243 20.78 6.89 4.01
N ASP A 244 21.12 7.89 3.20
CA ASP A 244 21.97 9.00 3.62
C ASP A 244 21.21 10.04 4.46
N LEU A 245 19.97 10.34 4.08
CA LEU A 245 19.16 11.42 4.67
C LEU A 245 17.94 10.93 5.44
N GLY A 246 17.64 9.62 5.43
CA GLY A 246 16.46 9.07 6.13
C GLY A 246 15.12 9.41 5.48
N LEU A 247 15.11 10.01 4.28
CA LEU A 247 13.92 10.44 3.55
C LEU A 247 13.81 9.71 2.21
N VAL A 248 12.67 9.04 1.99
CA VAL A 248 12.35 8.41 0.71
C VAL A 248 11.70 9.43 -0.21
N LEU A 249 12.42 9.80 -1.28
CA LEU A 249 11.87 10.73 -2.29
C LEU A 249 10.67 10.12 -3.02
N PRO A 250 9.64 10.92 -3.38
CA PRO A 250 8.58 10.50 -4.29
C PRO A 250 9.11 9.99 -5.64
N ARG A 251 8.22 9.46 -6.47
CA ARG A 251 8.61 9.05 -7.83
C ARG A 251 8.75 10.26 -8.72
N VAL A 252 9.74 10.21 -9.59
CA VAL A 252 9.94 11.21 -10.65
C VAL A 252 9.03 10.85 -11.81
N ARG A 253 8.10 11.73 -12.16
CA ARG A 253 7.31 11.60 -13.38
C ARG A 253 7.91 12.45 -14.48
N PHE A 254 7.83 11.95 -15.70
CA PHE A 254 8.32 12.67 -16.87
C PHE A 254 7.15 13.01 -17.78
N LYS A 255 7.14 14.25 -18.26
CA LYS A 255 6.16 14.75 -19.22
C LYS A 255 6.87 15.30 -20.44
N ASP A 256 6.45 14.86 -21.62
CA ASP A 256 6.86 15.48 -22.87
C ASP A 256 6.07 16.78 -23.05
N VAL A 257 6.79 17.89 -23.20
CA VAL A 257 6.19 19.22 -23.38
C VAL A 257 6.72 19.81 -24.69
N ALA A 258 5.90 19.77 -25.74
CA ALA A 258 6.27 20.27 -27.07
C ALA A 258 6.68 21.76 -27.11
N ARG A 259 6.32 22.56 -26.08
CA ARG A 259 6.76 23.96 -25.94
C ARG A 259 8.23 24.08 -25.53
N LEU A 260 8.81 23.05 -24.90
CA LEU A 260 10.22 23.03 -24.55
C LEU A 260 11.09 22.85 -25.81
N GLY A 261 12.27 23.48 -25.83
CA GLY A 261 13.25 23.22 -26.88
C GLY A 261 13.71 21.75 -26.85
N GLN A 262 14.14 21.22 -28.00
CA GLN A 262 14.48 19.80 -28.19
C GLN A 262 15.43 19.25 -27.12
N ASP A 263 16.50 19.99 -26.80
CA ASP A 263 17.54 19.59 -25.84
C ASP A 263 17.33 20.14 -24.41
N ARG A 264 16.16 20.69 -24.12
CA ARG A 264 15.89 21.33 -22.82
C ARG A 264 15.08 20.43 -21.91
N TYR A 265 15.26 20.66 -20.61
CA TYR A 265 14.42 20.07 -19.58
C TYR A 265 14.18 21.06 -18.44
N GLU A 266 13.06 20.89 -17.75
CA GLU A 266 12.72 21.61 -16.52
C GLU A 266 12.37 20.61 -15.43
N ILE A 267 12.87 20.86 -14.22
CA ILE A 267 12.56 20.08 -13.02
C ILE A 267 11.55 20.88 -12.21
N HIS A 268 10.41 20.27 -11.94
CA HIS A 268 9.29 20.84 -11.22
C HIS A 268 9.09 20.06 -9.91
N ILE A 269 8.87 20.79 -8.82
CA ILE A 269 8.49 20.23 -7.52
C ILE A 269 7.19 20.90 -7.10
N ASP A 270 6.17 20.10 -6.82
CA ASP A 270 4.81 20.56 -6.54
C ASP A 270 4.32 21.62 -7.57
N GLY A 271 4.65 21.40 -8.85
CA GLY A 271 4.26 22.27 -9.97
C GLY A 271 5.08 23.55 -10.12
N VAL A 272 6.10 23.78 -9.29
CA VAL A 272 6.99 24.96 -9.35
C VAL A 272 8.32 24.57 -10.00
N VAL A 273 8.80 25.39 -10.94
CA VAL A 273 10.10 25.20 -11.60
C VAL A 273 11.24 25.41 -10.59
N CYS A 274 11.95 24.34 -10.22
CA CYS A 274 13.09 24.36 -9.31
C CYS A 274 14.45 24.27 -10.02
N GLY A 275 14.46 23.85 -11.28
CA GLY A 275 15.68 23.75 -12.09
C GLY A 275 15.38 23.77 -13.59
N ARG A 276 16.30 24.35 -14.36
CA ARG A 276 16.27 24.35 -15.84
C ARG A 276 17.63 23.93 -16.35
N GLY A 277 17.66 23.12 -17.40
CA GLY A 277 18.90 22.72 -18.03
C GLY A 277 18.75 22.49 -19.52
N GLU A 278 19.90 22.51 -20.18
CA GLU A 278 20.05 22.03 -21.55
C GLU A 278 21.00 20.84 -21.48
N ALA A 279 20.65 19.74 -22.12
CA ALA A 279 21.47 18.56 -22.25
C ALA A 279 21.27 18.00 -23.65
N ARG A 280 22.34 18.00 -24.45
CA ARG A 280 22.29 17.60 -25.86
C ARG A 280 22.68 16.14 -26.01
N ALA A 281 21.74 15.30 -26.44
CA ALA A 281 21.93 13.84 -26.45
C ALA A 281 23.08 13.37 -27.37
N ASP A 282 23.42 14.16 -28.39
CA ASP A 282 24.46 13.90 -29.39
C ASP A 282 25.85 14.46 -29.03
N ARG A 283 25.98 15.15 -27.89
CA ARG A 283 27.22 15.85 -27.49
C ARG A 283 27.68 15.50 -26.08
N LEU A 284 28.94 15.85 -25.80
CA LEU A 284 29.53 15.75 -24.47
C LEU A 284 29.70 17.15 -23.87
N LEU A 285 29.46 17.25 -22.56
CA LEU A 285 29.76 18.43 -21.79
C LEU A 285 31.20 18.34 -21.27
N ALA A 286 32.04 19.28 -21.70
CA ALA A 286 33.42 19.40 -21.24
C ALA A 286 33.53 20.50 -20.18
N ILE A 287 33.93 20.13 -18.97
CA ILE A 287 34.08 21.03 -17.82
C ILE A 287 35.56 21.07 -17.41
N HIS A 288 36.16 22.26 -17.37
CA HIS A 288 37.54 22.40 -16.87
C HIS A 288 37.52 22.76 -15.37
N PRO A 289 38.34 22.12 -14.51
CA PRO A 289 38.37 22.40 -13.06
C PRO A 289 38.64 23.86 -12.70
N THR A 290 39.39 24.58 -13.55
CA THR A 290 39.71 26.00 -13.35
C THR A 290 38.72 26.95 -14.03
N GLY A 291 37.61 26.45 -14.60
CA GLY A 291 36.61 27.26 -15.32
C GLY A 291 37.09 27.84 -16.66
N ARG A 292 38.18 27.31 -17.21
CA ARG A 292 38.75 27.73 -18.50
C ARG A 292 38.01 27.07 -19.65
N THR A 293 37.64 27.85 -20.65
CA THR A 293 37.01 27.39 -21.90
C THR A 293 37.88 27.70 -23.12
N ASP A 294 39.07 28.25 -22.89
CA ASP A 294 40.08 28.57 -23.89
C ASP A 294 40.95 27.33 -24.16
N GLY A 295 41.01 26.89 -25.42
CA GLY A 295 41.90 25.78 -25.84
C GLY A 295 41.25 24.68 -26.69
N MET A 296 39.94 24.74 -26.94
CA MET A 296 39.24 23.77 -27.79
C MET A 296 38.04 24.41 -28.51
N PRO A 297 37.78 24.09 -29.79
CA PRO A 297 36.54 24.47 -30.45
C PRO A 297 35.36 23.73 -29.82
N GLY A 298 34.33 24.48 -29.40
CA GLY A 298 33.09 23.95 -28.83
C GLY A 298 32.10 25.08 -28.61
N GLU A 299 30.83 24.75 -28.39
CA GLU A 299 29.81 25.75 -28.09
C GLU A 299 29.84 26.12 -26.60
N PRO A 300 30.09 27.39 -26.23
CA PRO A 300 30.13 27.81 -24.83
C PRO A 300 28.78 27.64 -24.14
N THR A 301 28.81 27.07 -22.94
CA THR A 301 27.64 26.86 -22.09
C THR A 301 28.02 26.93 -20.61
N ARG A 302 27.07 26.66 -19.73
CA ARG A 302 27.29 26.46 -18.30
C ARG A 302 26.70 25.13 -17.87
N ASP A 303 27.40 24.46 -16.95
CA ASP A 303 26.85 23.28 -16.28
C ASP A 303 25.57 23.68 -15.51
N PRO A 304 24.45 22.99 -15.70
CA PRO A 304 23.20 23.32 -15.03
C PRO A 304 23.23 23.05 -13.51
N THR A 305 24.15 22.22 -13.03
CA THR A 305 24.22 21.86 -11.59
C THR A 305 24.88 22.95 -10.75
N TYR A 306 26.10 23.35 -11.13
CA TYR A 306 26.97 24.23 -10.36
C TYR A 306 27.24 25.57 -11.06
N GLY A 307 26.74 25.77 -12.28
CA GLY A 307 26.93 27.01 -13.05
C GLY A 307 28.35 27.21 -13.59
N LEU A 308 29.18 26.16 -13.56
CA LEU A 308 30.57 26.20 -14.03
C LEU A 308 30.63 26.45 -15.54
N PRO A 309 31.58 27.26 -16.03
CA PRO A 309 31.82 27.41 -17.47
C PRO A 309 32.15 26.05 -18.11
N ALA A 310 31.46 25.72 -19.19
CA ALA A 310 31.60 24.45 -19.89
C ALA A 310 31.48 24.63 -21.41
N LEU A 311 31.83 23.59 -22.16
CA LEU A 311 31.73 23.56 -23.62
C LEU A 311 30.95 22.32 -24.05
N TRP A 312 30.01 22.48 -24.98
CA TRP A 312 29.46 21.37 -25.73
C TRP A 312 30.43 20.99 -26.85
N ILE A 313 30.94 19.78 -26.80
CA ILE A 313 31.87 19.22 -27.78
C ILE A 313 31.29 17.97 -28.44
N GLU A 314 31.74 17.69 -29.64
CA GLU A 314 31.35 16.46 -30.35
C GLU A 314 32.15 15.25 -29.85
N GLU A 315 31.61 14.04 -30.03
CA GLU A 315 32.24 12.79 -29.60
C GLU A 315 33.67 12.62 -30.17
N HIS A 316 33.91 13.07 -31.40
CA HIS A 316 35.22 13.00 -32.05
C HIS A 316 36.31 13.84 -31.36
N GLN A 317 35.91 14.83 -30.54
CA GLN A 317 36.80 15.75 -29.83
C GLN A 317 37.21 15.23 -28.44
N ARG A 318 36.65 14.09 -27.99
CA ARG A 318 36.91 13.46 -26.68
C ARG A 318 38.39 13.33 -26.35
N ALA A 319 39.19 12.84 -27.28
CA ALA A 319 40.63 12.62 -27.08
C ALA A 319 41.38 13.93 -26.81
N ALA A 320 41.13 14.96 -27.62
CA ALA A 320 41.75 16.27 -27.46
C ALA A 320 41.33 16.94 -26.14
N ALA A 321 40.06 16.77 -25.73
CA ALA A 321 39.54 17.38 -24.51
C ALA A 321 40.13 16.73 -23.25
N THR A 322 40.34 15.42 -23.32
CA THR A 322 40.98 14.65 -22.24
C THR A 322 42.45 15.07 -22.07
N VAL A 323 43.19 15.27 -23.17
CA VAL A 323 44.56 15.80 -23.15
C VAL A 323 44.61 17.22 -22.57
N ALA A 324 43.61 18.04 -22.91
CA ALA A 324 43.43 19.37 -22.35
C ALA A 324 42.87 19.38 -20.91
N LYS A 325 42.76 18.21 -20.27
CA LYS A 325 42.33 18.02 -18.86
C LYS A 325 40.90 18.46 -18.55
N PHE A 326 40.00 18.43 -19.53
CA PHE A 326 38.57 18.60 -19.30
C PHE A 326 37.96 17.31 -18.74
N THR A 327 37.06 17.44 -17.78
CA THR A 327 36.15 16.38 -17.37
C THR A 327 35.01 16.30 -18.37
N LEU A 328 34.80 15.11 -18.93
CA LEU A 328 33.79 14.86 -19.96
C LEU A 328 32.61 14.13 -19.37
N VAL A 329 31.42 14.67 -19.61
CA VAL A 329 30.16 14.16 -19.08
C VAL A 329 29.16 14.02 -20.22
N ASP A 330 28.52 12.86 -20.36
CA ASP A 330 27.45 12.63 -21.32
C ASP A 330 26.14 13.26 -20.86
N ALA A 331 25.25 13.57 -21.81
CA ALA A 331 24.00 14.27 -21.55
C ALA A 331 23.15 13.63 -20.43
N PRO A 332 22.95 12.29 -20.39
CA PRO A 332 22.19 11.65 -19.31
C PRO A 332 22.82 11.84 -17.94
N THR A 333 24.15 11.86 -17.84
CA THR A 333 24.85 12.09 -16.58
C THR A 333 24.79 13.56 -16.16
N VAL A 334 24.83 14.51 -17.11
CA VAL A 334 24.57 15.95 -16.82
C VAL A 334 23.17 16.12 -16.24
N PHE A 335 22.15 15.57 -16.91
CA PHE A 335 20.77 15.61 -16.42
C PHE A 335 20.63 14.97 -15.04
N MET A 336 21.19 13.77 -14.85
CA MET A 336 21.12 13.07 -13.56
C MET A 336 21.78 13.85 -12.44
N THR A 337 22.98 14.39 -12.68
CA THR A 337 23.71 15.16 -11.67
C THR A 337 22.89 16.36 -11.21
N HIS A 338 22.33 17.11 -12.16
CA HIS A 338 21.46 18.25 -11.87
C HIS A 338 20.17 17.83 -11.15
N LEU A 339 19.49 16.77 -11.62
CA LEU A 339 18.28 16.25 -10.97
C LEU A 339 18.56 15.87 -9.51
N THR A 340 19.64 15.11 -9.26
CA THR A 340 19.97 14.68 -7.90
C THR A 340 20.30 15.83 -6.97
N GLU A 341 20.98 16.86 -7.48
CA GLU A 341 21.32 18.04 -6.68
C GLU A 341 20.09 18.89 -6.38
N VAL A 342 19.19 19.11 -7.35
CA VAL A 342 17.90 19.79 -7.11
C VAL A 342 17.08 19.02 -6.10
N LEU A 343 16.92 17.70 -6.26
CA LEU A 343 16.15 16.90 -5.32
C LEU A 343 16.73 16.90 -3.92
N ARG A 344 18.07 16.89 -3.78
CA ARG A 344 18.74 17.00 -2.48
C ARG A 344 18.53 18.38 -1.84
N ARG A 345 18.62 19.45 -2.63
CA ARG A 345 18.40 20.82 -2.16
C ARG A 345 16.96 21.02 -1.69
N GLU A 346 16.01 20.42 -2.39
CA GLU A 346 14.57 20.55 -2.15
C GLU A 346 14.00 19.44 -1.25
N SER A 347 14.85 18.61 -0.63
CA SER A 347 14.44 17.51 0.25
C SER A 347 13.56 17.97 1.41
N ALA A 348 13.81 19.18 1.94
CA ALA A 348 12.97 19.76 2.99
C ALA A 348 11.54 20.03 2.51
N THR A 349 11.38 20.51 1.27
CA THR A 349 10.07 20.75 0.63
C THR A 349 9.33 19.43 0.38
N LEU A 350 10.07 18.40 -0.03
CA LEU A 350 9.53 17.06 -0.28
C LEU A 350 9.17 16.27 0.99
N LEU A 351 9.60 16.74 2.18
CA LEU A 351 9.22 16.19 3.47
C LEU A 351 7.79 16.66 3.84
N THR A 352 6.80 16.06 3.20
CA THR A 352 5.41 16.36 3.48
C THR A 352 4.95 15.71 4.79
N ARG A 353 3.84 16.22 5.36
CA ARG A 353 3.19 15.61 6.52
C ARG A 353 2.87 14.13 6.31
N ALA A 354 2.42 13.75 5.12
CA ALA A 354 2.14 12.36 4.78
C ALA A 354 3.40 11.48 4.81
N GLU A 355 4.56 12.03 4.45
CA GLU A 355 5.84 11.32 4.53
C GLU A 355 6.34 11.23 5.97
N VAL A 356 6.20 12.29 6.77
CA VAL A 356 6.47 12.26 8.22
C VAL A 356 5.62 11.19 8.91
N ASP A 357 4.34 11.09 8.59
CA ASP A 357 3.46 10.04 9.13
C ASP A 357 3.94 8.63 8.75
N ARG A 358 4.40 8.42 7.51
CA ARG A 358 4.99 7.13 7.09
C ARG A 358 6.27 6.80 7.86
N LEU A 359 7.15 7.79 8.05
CA LEU A 359 8.37 7.63 8.83
C LEU A 359 8.06 7.27 10.28
N LEU A 360 7.14 7.99 10.92
CA LEU A 360 6.69 7.70 12.28
C LEU A 360 6.06 6.31 12.41
N ASN A 361 5.21 5.92 11.45
CA ASN A 361 4.62 4.58 11.43
C ASN A 361 5.68 3.47 11.32
N ARG A 362 6.76 3.71 10.55
CA ARG A 362 7.88 2.78 10.45
C ARG A 362 8.64 2.65 11.76
N VAL A 363 8.90 3.77 12.45
CA VAL A 363 9.54 3.76 13.78
C VAL A 363 8.64 3.06 14.81
N ARG A 364 7.32 3.28 14.74
CA ARG A 364 6.33 2.64 15.64
C ARG A 364 6.37 1.11 15.58
N GLN A 365 6.69 0.52 14.43
CA GLN A 365 6.85 -0.95 14.30
C GLN A 365 7.97 -1.51 15.18
N ASN A 366 9.03 -0.73 15.41
CA ASN A 366 10.19 -1.15 16.20
C ASN A 366 10.16 -0.62 17.64
N GLN A 367 9.60 0.58 17.85
CA GLN A 367 9.61 1.32 19.12
C GLN A 367 8.27 2.02 19.37
N ALA A 368 7.19 1.24 19.50
CA ALA A 368 5.84 1.79 19.66
C ALA A 368 5.70 2.71 20.89
N SER A 369 6.23 2.29 22.05
CA SER A 369 6.12 3.04 23.30
C SER A 369 6.73 4.44 23.22
N LEU A 370 7.89 4.58 22.56
CA LEU A 370 8.56 5.87 22.39
C LEU A 370 7.72 6.82 21.53
N VAL A 371 7.17 6.32 20.43
CA VAL A 371 6.36 7.13 19.51
C VAL A 371 5.06 7.56 20.18
N GLU A 372 4.40 6.69 20.94
CA GLU A 372 3.14 6.99 21.64
C GLU A 372 3.32 7.91 22.85
N GLU A 373 4.46 7.81 23.56
CA GLU A 373 4.81 8.71 24.66
C GLU A 373 5.18 10.11 24.15
N LEU A 374 5.83 10.22 23.00
CA LEU A 374 6.26 11.49 22.43
C LEU A 374 5.16 12.17 21.60
N ILE A 375 4.50 11.45 20.68
CA ILE A 375 3.57 12.01 19.71
C ILE A 375 2.17 11.37 19.89
N PRO A 376 1.11 12.15 20.15
CA PRO A 376 1.06 13.62 20.17
C PRO A 376 1.28 14.25 21.56
N THR A 377 1.71 13.47 22.56
CA THR A 377 1.62 13.85 23.98
C THR A 377 2.59 14.97 24.39
N VAL A 378 3.82 14.96 23.86
CA VAL A 378 4.88 15.95 24.13
C VAL A 378 5.12 16.86 22.92
N LEU A 379 5.05 16.30 21.72
CA LEU A 379 5.16 17.00 20.44
C LEU A 379 4.00 16.59 19.54
N SER A 380 3.43 17.54 18.79
CA SER A 380 2.51 17.22 17.71
C SER A 380 3.28 16.79 16.45
N VAL A 381 2.61 16.18 15.48
CA VAL A 381 3.21 15.83 14.17
C VAL A 381 3.61 17.10 13.38
N SER A 382 3.07 18.26 13.75
CA SER A 382 3.33 19.53 13.06
C SER A 382 4.46 20.35 13.68
N ASP A 383 4.92 19.98 14.88
CA ASP A 383 6.12 20.53 15.53
C ASP A 383 7.37 19.84 14.98
#